data_AF-A0AA96X1M3-F1
#
_entry.id   AF-A0AA96X1M3-F1
#
_cell.length_a   1.000
_cell.length_b   1.000
_cell.length_c   1.000
_cell.angle_alpha   90.00
_cell.angle_beta   90.00
_cell.angle_gamma   90.00
#
_symmetry.space_group_name_H-M   'P 1'
#
loop_
_entity.id
_entity.type
_entity.pdbx_description
1 polymer ?
#
loop_
_entity_poly.entity_id
_entity_poly.type
_entity_poly.pdbx_seq_one_letter_code
_entity_poly.pdbx_strand_id
1 'polypeptide(L)' 'MDWVAPAESTEIELIDYLKDELAVSDDSIDLALRHCQQERGTLPMVLWRYGFVSIDQLNQIFDWMAR' A
#
# COMPACT_ATOMS: atom_id res chain seq x y z
N MET A 1 -11.10 8.77 -27.48
CA MET A 1 -11.87 8.27 -26.32
C MET A 1 -11.09 7.10 -25.76
N ASP A 2 -10.04 7.43 -25.04
CA ASP A 2 -9.22 6.48 -24.30
C ASP A 2 -9.98 6.18 -23.01
N TRP A 3 -10.92 5.23 -23.10
CA TRP A 3 -11.56 4.65 -21.93
C TRP A 3 -10.49 3.84 -21.19
N VAL A 4 -9.78 4.48 -20.28
CA VAL A 4 -8.98 3.79 -19.27
C VAL A 4 -9.99 3.23 -18.27
N ALA A 5 -10.21 1.91 -18.30
CA ALA A 5 -10.90 1.24 -17.21
C ALA A 5 -10.13 1.54 -15.90
N PRO A 6 -10.80 1.83 -14.76
CA PRO A 6 -10.09 2.17 -13.54
C PRO A 6 -9.39 0.91 -13.02
N ALA A 7 -8.11 0.75 -13.33
CA ALA A 7 -7.25 -0.19 -12.64
C ALA A 7 -6.95 0.25 -11.19
N GLU A 8 -7.55 1.35 -10.72
CA GLU A 8 -6.93 2.24 -9.74
C GLU A 8 -7.77 2.47 -8.46
N SER A 9 -9.05 2.06 -8.37
CA SER A 9 -9.86 2.40 -7.18
C SER A 9 -9.28 1.79 -5.91
N THR A 10 -9.04 0.47 -5.89
CA THR A 10 -8.57 -0.22 -4.68
C THR A 10 -7.14 0.16 -4.29
N GLU A 11 -6.27 0.47 -5.25
CA GLU A 11 -4.89 0.91 -4.96
C GLU A 11 -4.86 2.34 -4.42
N ILE A 12 -5.64 3.25 -5.02
CA ILE A 12 -5.80 4.62 -4.52
C ILE A 12 -6.44 4.60 -3.12
N GLU A 13 -7.49 3.81 -2.92
CA GLU A 13 -8.16 3.64 -1.62
C GLU A 13 -7.22 3.05 -0.57
N LEU A 14 -6.36 2.10 -0.95
CA LEU A 14 -5.35 1.53 -0.04
C LEU A 14 -4.33 2.59 0.35
N ILE A 15 -3.82 3.37 -0.61
CA ILE A 15 -2.86 4.44 -0.34
C ILE A 15 -3.48 5.50 0.57
N ASP A 16 -4.74 5.86 0.35
CA ASP A 16 -5.45 6.80 1.21
C ASP A 16 -5.61 6.25 2.64
N TYR A 17 -6.03 4.99 2.78
CA TYR A 17 -6.10 4.30 4.07
C TYR A 17 -4.75 4.26 4.80
N LEU A 18 -3.66 3.93 4.08
CA LEU A 18 -2.31 3.91 4.66
C LEU A 18 -1.91 5.29 5.19
N LYS A 19 -2.30 6.37 4.51
CA LYS A 19 -1.96 7.75 4.89
C LYS A 19 -2.84 8.29 6.01
N ASP A 20 -4.15 8.13 5.91
CA ASP A 20 -5.12 8.74 6.82
C ASP A 20 -5.26 7.93 8.11
N GLU A 21 -5.44 6.62 7.99
CA GLU A 21 -5.73 5.75 9.14
C GLU A 21 -4.46 5.21 9.80
N LEU A 22 -3.42 4.90 9.02
CA LEU A 22 -2.18 4.31 9.53
C LEU A 22 -1.02 5.32 9.65
N ALA A 23 -1.23 6.57 9.24
CA ALA A 23 -0.23 7.65 9.28
C ALA A 23 1.10 7.31 8.59
N VAL A 24 1.07 6.46 7.56
CA VAL A 24 2.25 6.13 6.75
C VAL A 24 2.59 7.34 5.88
N SER A 25 3.85 7.78 5.92
CA SER A 25 4.31 8.94 5.16
C SER A 25 4.39 8.66 3.66
N ASP A 26 4.15 9.69 2.84
CA ASP A 26 4.26 9.61 1.37
C ASP A 26 5.63 9.06 0.91
N ASP A 27 6.73 9.48 1.53
CA ASP A 27 8.08 8.95 1.24
C ASP A 27 8.20 7.43 1.48
N SER A 28 7.56 6.92 2.52
CA SER A 28 7.55 5.48 2.83
C SER A 28 6.76 4.69 1.79
N ILE A 29 5.64 5.25 1.32
CA ILE A 29 4.79 4.65 0.29
C ILE A 29 5.53 4.65 -1.06
N ASP A 30 6.12 5.77 -1.47
CA ASP A 30 6.90 5.86 -2.70
C ASP A 30 8.08 4.88 -2.71
N LEU A 31 8.83 4.79 -1.60
CA LEU A 31 9.93 3.84 -1.50
C LEU A 31 9.42 2.40 -1.62
N ALA A 32 8.33 2.06 -0.93
CA ALA A 32 7.76 0.73 -0.97
C ALA A 32 7.23 0.37 -2.37
N LEU A 33 6.61 1.30 -3.11
CA LEU A 33 6.16 1.10 -4.49
C LEU A 33 7.34 0.83 -5.43
N ARG A 34 8.46 1.55 -5.29
CA ARG A 34 9.67 1.30 -6.09
C ARG A 34 10.23 -0.11 -5.84
N HIS A 35 10.25 -0.56 -4.58
CA HIS A 35 10.69 -1.91 -4.23
C HIS A 35 9.71 -3.00 -4.68
N CYS A 36 8.42 -2.72 -4.68
CA CYS A 36 7.37 -3.60 -5.21
C CYS A 36 7.67 -3.96 -6.67
N GLN A 37 8.07 -2.97 -7.48
CA GLN A 37 8.43 -3.16 -8.90
C GLN A 37 9.70 -4.00 -9.09
N GLN A 38 10.68 -3.89 -8.18
CA GLN A 38 11.96 -4.61 -8.32
C GLN A 38 11.93 -6.02 -7.73
N GLU A 39 11.28 -6.20 -6.58
CA GLU A 39 11.37 -7.42 -5.77
C GLU A 39 10.15 -8.33 -5.89
N ARG A 40 9.14 -7.94 -6.69
CA ARG A 40 7.85 -8.66 -6.84
C ARG A 40 7.14 -8.93 -5.51
N GLY A 41 7.31 -8.05 -4.52
CA GLY A 41 6.52 -8.05 -3.29
C GLY A 41 5.17 -7.37 -3.49
N THR A 42 4.25 -7.47 -2.52
CA THR A 42 3.06 -6.60 -2.46
C THR A 42 3.37 -5.38 -1.59
N LEU A 43 2.73 -4.24 -1.85
CA LEU A 43 2.93 -3.01 -1.07
C LEU A 43 2.87 -3.24 0.46
N PRO A 44 1.90 -3.98 1.04
CA PRO A 44 1.84 -4.22 2.49
C PRO A 44 3.05 -5.01 3.00
N MET A 45 3.48 -6.04 2.27
CA MET A 45 4.64 -6.86 2.65
C MET A 45 5.93 -6.05 2.60
N VAL A 46 6.08 -5.20 1.59
CA VAL A 46 7.24 -4.32 1.45
C VAL A 46 7.25 -3.31 2.60
N LEU A 47 6.13 -2.64 2.89
CA LEU A 47 6.04 -1.70 4.02
C LEU A 47 6.49 -2.34 5.34
N TRP A 48 6.06 -3.58 5.61
CA TRP A 48 6.47 -4.30 6.81
C TRP A 48 7.95 -4.68 6.82
N ARG A 49 8.47 -5.19 5.70
CA ARG A 49 9.87 -5.61 5.58
C ARG A 49 10.85 -4.46 5.80
N TYR A 50 10.49 -3.26 5.37
CA TYR A 50 11.30 -2.05 5.56
C TYR A 50 11.00 -1.31 6.88
N GLY A 51 10.07 -1.82 7.69
CA GLY A 51 9.74 -1.27 9.01
C GLY A 51 8.86 -0.01 8.98
N PHE A 52 8.22 0.30 7.85
CA PHE A 52 7.28 1.41 7.73
C PHE A 52 5.94 1.14 8.40
N VAL A 53 5.59 -0.14 8.56
CA VAL A 53 4.43 -0.57 9.33
C VAL A 53 4.82 -1.68 10.29
N SER A 54 4.15 -1.73 11.44
CA SER A 54 4.28 -2.83 12.39
C SER A 54 3.53 -4.07 11.91
N ILE A 55 3.80 -5.24 12.50
CA ILE A 55 3.06 -6.48 12.19
C ILE A 55 1.56 -6.35 12.50
N ASP A 56 1.20 -5.57 13.52
CA ASP A 56 -0.20 -5.27 13.85
C ASP A 56 -0.88 -4.44 12.74
N GLN A 57 -0.23 -3.37 12.31
CA GLN A 57 -0.65 -2.52 11.19
C GLN A 57 -0.72 -3.30 9.87
N LEU A 58 0.21 -4.23 9.66
CA LEU A 58 0.17 -5.15 8.52
C LEU A 58 -1.10 -6.01 8.53
N ASN A 59 -1.49 -6.55 9.69
CA ASN A 59 -2.75 -7.30 9.81
C ASN A 59 -3.96 -6.41 9.53
N GLN A 60 -3.96 -5.15 10.00
CA GLN A 60 -5.03 -4.18 9.72
C GLN A 60 -5.15 -3.90 8.21
N ILE A 61 -4.03 -3.78 7.51
CA ILE A 61 -4.02 -3.61 6.05
C ILE A 61 -4.64 -4.82 5.35
N PHE A 62 -4.30 -6.06 5.77
CA PHE A 62 -4.90 -7.26 5.19
C PHE A 62 -6.39 -7.41 5.52
N ASP A 63 -6.82 -7.06 6.74
CA ASP A 63 -8.24 -6.99 7.10
C ASP A 63 -8.98 -6.00 6.20
N TRP A 64 -8.40 -4.81 6.01
CA TRP A 64 -8.97 -3.77 5.16
C TRP A 64 -9.09 -4.21 3.70
N MET A 65 -8.08 -4.88 3.15
CA MET A 65 -8.10 -5.39 1.77
C MET A 65 -9.08 -6.55 1.56
N ALA A 66 -9.51 -7.25 2.61
CA ALA A 66 -10.43 -8.39 2.53
C ALA A 66 -11.91 -7.99 2.59
N ARG A 67 -12.21 -6.68 2.66
CA ARG A 67 -13.55 -6.11 2.79
C ARG A 67 -14.38 -6.17 1.50
#